data_AF-A0A319BW44-F1
#
_entry.id   AF-A0A319BW44-F1
#
_cell.length_a   1.000
_cell.length_b   1.000
_cell.length_c   1.000
_cell.angle_alpha   90.00
_cell.angle_beta   90.00
_cell.angle_gamma   90.00
#
_symmetry.space_group_name_H-M   'P 1'
#
loop_
_entity.id
_entity.type
_entity.pdbx_description
1 polymer ?
#
loop_
_entity_poly.entity_id
_entity_poly.type
_entity_poly.pdbx_seq_one_letter_code
_entity_poly.pdbx_strand_id
1 'polypeptide(L)'
;MTEYSTDLGDYLGRGVFWILNQHSQYTRERHANNSGPTLTGWCLALNRHDDLVFLHTEGYHLGYIQRNSAPGGVHFDSRGFAVKSRESSAQFMVLGPGEHFTAECSRDDMVEWARRWNGYEVTGDEKEYYMALIRAAEEGDGEEV
;
A
#
# COMPACT_ATOMS: atom_id res chain seq x y z
N MET A 1 -7.54 -38.03 50.16
CA MET A 1 -6.99 -38.38 48.82
C MET A 1 -7.13 -37.12 47.98
N THR A 2 -6.04 -36.71 47.37
CA THR A 2 -5.71 -35.35 46.95
C THR A 2 -6.54 -34.92 45.74
N GLU A 3 -7.32 -33.84 45.85
CA GLU A 3 -7.85 -33.09 44.71
C GLU A 3 -6.75 -32.15 44.21
N TYR A 4 -6.03 -32.60 43.19
CA TYR A 4 -5.26 -31.72 42.32
C TYR A 4 -5.59 -32.08 40.88
N SER A 5 -5.57 -31.07 40.02
CA SER A 5 -5.61 -31.16 38.56
C SER A 5 -6.99 -31.16 37.91
N THR A 6 -7.63 -30.00 37.90
CA THR A 6 -8.54 -29.66 36.79
C THR A 6 -8.34 -28.23 36.27
N ASP A 7 -7.66 -27.36 37.02
CA ASP A 7 -7.49 -25.96 36.63
C ASP A 7 -6.29 -25.73 35.69
N LEU A 8 -5.19 -26.48 35.83
CA LEU A 8 -3.97 -26.25 35.01
C LEU A 8 -4.15 -26.57 33.51
N GLY A 9 -5.03 -27.51 33.16
CA GLY A 9 -5.27 -27.91 31.76
C GLY A 9 -6.01 -26.83 30.96
N ASP A 10 -6.92 -26.09 31.61
CA ASP A 10 -7.75 -25.08 30.97
C ASP A 10 -6.97 -23.78 30.73
N TYR A 11 -6.07 -23.39 31.65
CA TYR A 11 -5.18 -22.24 31.48
C TYR A 11 -4.05 -22.48 30.47
N LEU A 12 -3.44 -23.69 30.47
CA LEU A 12 -2.43 -24.04 29.47
C LEU A 12 -3.05 -24.17 28.07
N GLY A 13 -4.24 -24.76 27.96
CA GLY A 13 -4.99 -24.85 26.71
C GLY A 13 -5.37 -23.47 26.13
N ARG A 14 -5.88 -22.55 26.97
CA ARG A 14 -6.20 -21.18 26.54
C ARG A 14 -4.96 -20.36 26.21
N GLY A 15 -3.88 -20.51 26.98
CA GLY A 15 -2.61 -19.83 26.73
C GLY A 15 -1.94 -20.28 25.43
N VAL A 16 -1.88 -21.59 25.17
CA VAL A 16 -1.36 -22.16 23.92
C VAL A 16 -2.26 -21.79 22.74
N PHE A 17 -3.58 -21.83 22.90
CA PHE A 17 -4.52 -21.36 21.88
C PHE A 17 -4.32 -19.88 21.54
N TRP A 18 -4.14 -19.02 22.55
CA TRP A 18 -3.86 -17.59 22.35
C TRP A 18 -2.52 -17.36 21.63
N ILE A 19 -1.46 -18.07 22.00
CA ILE A 19 -0.14 -17.95 21.36
C ILE A 19 -0.18 -18.45 19.91
N LEU A 20 -0.84 -19.57 19.64
CA LEU A 20 -1.02 -20.09 18.28
C LEU A 20 -1.92 -19.18 17.44
N ASN A 21 -2.98 -18.62 18.01
CA ASN A 21 -3.83 -17.64 17.34
C ASN A 21 -3.03 -16.36 17.03
N GLN A 22 -2.29 -15.81 17.98
CA GLN A 22 -1.39 -14.67 17.77
C GLN A 22 -0.33 -14.96 16.70
N HIS A 23 0.30 -16.14 16.75
CA HIS A 23 1.30 -16.53 15.76
C HIS A 23 0.69 -16.74 14.38
N SER A 24 -0.51 -17.30 14.28
CA SER A 24 -1.24 -17.50 13.02
C SER A 24 -1.77 -16.18 12.45
N GLN A 25 -2.19 -15.24 13.29
CA GLN A 25 -2.55 -13.89 12.86
C GLN A 25 -1.32 -13.11 12.42
N TYR A 26 -0.23 -13.19 13.18
CA TYR A 26 1.06 -12.60 12.81
C TYR A 26 1.61 -13.18 11.49
N THR A 27 1.54 -14.49 11.28
CA THR A 27 1.96 -15.09 10.00
C THR A 27 1.00 -14.74 8.87
N ARG A 28 -0.32 -14.75 9.08
CA ARG A 28 -1.29 -14.29 8.06
C ARG A 28 -1.11 -12.83 7.70
N GLU A 29 -0.91 -11.97 8.68
CA GLU A 29 -0.62 -10.55 8.50
C GLU A 29 0.68 -10.36 7.75
N ARG A 30 1.74 -11.08 8.11
CA ARG A 30 3.01 -11.05 7.38
C ARG A 30 2.88 -11.54 5.94
N HIS A 31 2.11 -12.60 5.70
CA HIS A 31 1.85 -13.11 4.35
C HIS A 31 1.04 -12.13 3.50
N ALA A 32 0.05 -11.46 4.08
CA ALA A 32 -0.75 -10.48 3.38
C ALA A 32 -0.06 -9.10 3.24
N ASN A 33 0.86 -8.76 4.15
CA ASN A 33 1.69 -7.58 4.05
C ASN A 33 2.80 -7.76 3.00
N ASN A 34 3.24 -8.99 2.76
CA ASN A 34 4.25 -9.35 1.76
C ASN A 34 3.63 -9.89 0.47
N SER A 35 2.32 -9.76 0.27
CA SER A 35 1.67 -10.19 -0.97
C SER A 35 1.85 -9.16 -2.08
N GLY A 36 1.90 -9.66 -3.32
CA GLY A 36 2.08 -8.83 -4.50
C GLY A 36 3.54 -8.44 -4.77
N PRO A 37 3.78 -7.64 -5.83
CA PRO A 37 5.13 -7.23 -6.21
C PRO A 37 5.78 -6.38 -5.12
N THR A 38 7.10 -6.51 -5.02
CA THR A 38 7.94 -5.57 -4.26
C THR A 38 7.80 -4.19 -4.90
N LEU A 39 7.59 -3.17 -4.08
CA LEU A 39 7.47 -1.80 -4.55
C LEU A 39 8.85 -1.23 -4.90
N THR A 40 8.84 -0.23 -5.78
CA THR A 40 10.02 0.61 -6.01
C THR A 40 10.37 1.39 -4.74
N GLY A 41 11.60 1.91 -4.63
CA GLY A 41 11.99 2.73 -3.46
C GLY A 41 11.07 3.94 -3.24
N TRP A 42 10.52 4.45 -4.34
CA TRP A 42 9.47 5.46 -4.35
C TRP A 42 8.33 5.04 -5.27
N CYS A 43 7.10 5.23 -4.83
CA CYS A 43 5.90 5.07 -5.66
C CYS A 43 5.20 6.42 -5.84
N LEU A 44 4.56 6.59 -6.99
CA LEU A 44 3.77 7.77 -7.31
C LEU A 44 2.29 7.38 -7.28
N ALA A 45 1.50 8.00 -6.39
CA ALA A 45 0.08 7.70 -6.25
C ALA A 45 -0.79 8.83 -6.81
N LEU A 46 -1.81 8.48 -7.59
CA LEU A 46 -2.84 9.41 -8.10
C LEU A 46 -4.24 9.07 -7.59
N ASN A 47 -5.03 10.08 -7.20
CA ASN A 47 -6.46 9.89 -6.94
C ASN A 47 -7.30 10.18 -8.20
N ARG A 48 -8.64 10.11 -8.09
CA ARG A 48 -9.57 10.40 -9.19
C ARG A 48 -9.69 11.89 -9.54
N HIS A 49 -9.08 12.76 -8.74
CA HIS A 49 -9.10 14.23 -8.91
C HIS A 49 -7.77 14.76 -9.46
N ASP A 50 -6.93 13.86 -10.00
CA ASP A 50 -5.58 14.16 -10.48
C ASP A 50 -4.64 14.73 -9.39
N ASP A 51 -4.90 14.51 -8.10
CA ASP A 51 -3.94 14.82 -7.04
C ASP A 51 -2.84 13.75 -7.02
N LEU A 52 -1.59 14.21 -6.95
CA LEU A 52 -0.40 13.35 -7.03
C LEU A 52 0.43 13.46 -5.76
N VAL A 53 0.89 12.33 -5.25
CA VAL A 53 1.83 12.27 -4.12
C VAL A 53 2.90 11.21 -4.34
N PHE A 54 4.11 11.50 -3.87
CA PHE A 54 5.15 10.50 -3.73
C PHE A 54 5.06 9.81 -2.37
N LEU A 55 5.31 8.51 -2.36
CA LEU A 55 5.41 7.67 -1.16
C LEU A 55 6.79 7.01 -1.12
N HIS A 56 7.47 7.05 0.02
CA HIS A 56 8.73 6.32 0.20
C HIS A 56 8.44 4.87 0.59
N THR A 57 8.55 3.96 -0.38
CA THR A 57 8.05 2.58 -0.31
C THR A 57 9.15 1.52 -0.29
N GLU A 58 10.41 1.93 -0.08
CA GLU A 58 11.54 1.00 0.01
C GLU A 58 11.32 -0.08 1.07
N GLY A 59 11.50 -1.35 0.66
CA GLY A 59 11.34 -2.51 1.54
C GLY A 59 9.90 -2.96 1.76
N TYR A 60 8.92 -2.35 1.09
CA TYR A 60 7.51 -2.72 1.19
C TYR A 60 7.00 -3.48 -0.04
N HIS A 61 5.90 -4.21 0.15
CA HIS A 61 5.15 -4.87 -0.91
C HIS A 61 3.78 -4.21 -1.09
N LEU A 62 3.19 -4.42 -2.26
CA LEU A 62 1.87 -3.88 -2.60
C LEU A 62 0.78 -4.22 -1.58
N GLY A 63 0.79 -5.43 -1.02
CA GLY A 63 -0.16 -5.85 0.02
C GLY A 63 -0.08 -4.99 1.29
N TYR A 64 1.10 -4.45 1.63
CA TYR A 64 1.24 -3.53 2.75
C TYR A 64 0.60 -2.17 2.44
N ILE A 65 0.77 -1.65 1.22
CA ILE A 65 0.14 -0.41 0.75
C ILE A 65 -1.39 -0.53 0.74
N GLN A 66 -1.93 -1.65 0.28
CA GLN A 66 -3.37 -1.90 0.25
C GLN A 66 -4.00 -1.90 1.64
N ARG A 67 -3.25 -2.32 2.67
CA ARG A 67 -3.70 -2.32 4.08
C ARG A 67 -3.47 -1.00 4.80
N ASN A 68 -2.47 -0.23 4.37
CA ASN A 68 -2.10 1.07 4.93
C ASN A 68 -2.33 2.17 3.90
N SER A 69 -3.49 2.10 3.23
CA SER A 69 -3.86 2.99 2.15
C SER A 69 -4.25 4.38 2.65
N ALA A 70 -4.55 5.29 1.72
CA ALA A 70 -4.95 6.65 2.06
C ALA A 70 -6.12 6.67 3.06
N PRO A 71 -6.18 7.67 3.96
CA PRO A 71 -7.39 7.96 4.73
C PRO A 71 -8.63 8.05 3.82
N GLY A 72 -9.80 7.72 4.36
CA GLY A 72 -11.06 7.69 3.58
C GLY A 72 -11.44 6.31 3.02
N GLY A 73 -10.62 5.27 3.22
CA GLY A 73 -10.99 3.89 2.88
C GLY A 73 -10.84 3.52 1.40
N VAL A 74 -10.13 4.34 0.64
CA VAL A 74 -9.75 4.02 -0.74
C VAL A 74 -8.58 3.06 -0.74
N HIS A 75 -8.73 1.92 -1.40
CA HIS A 75 -7.61 1.02 -1.63
C HIS A 75 -6.90 1.40 -2.92
N PHE A 76 -5.59 1.64 -2.79
CA PHE A 76 -4.71 1.86 -3.91
C PHE A 76 -4.08 0.55 -4.38
N ASP A 77 -4.05 0.38 -5.69
CA ASP A 77 -3.42 -0.76 -6.36
C ASP A 77 -2.41 -0.27 -7.40
N SER A 78 -1.54 -1.17 -7.85
CA SER A 78 -0.63 -0.90 -8.97
C SER A 78 -1.42 -0.70 -10.25
N ARG A 79 -1.06 0.32 -11.03
CA ARG A 79 -1.58 0.53 -12.39
C ARG A 79 -0.90 -0.35 -13.43
N GLY A 80 0.04 -1.21 -13.03
CA GLY A 80 0.73 -2.13 -13.94
C GLY A 80 1.94 -1.53 -14.66
N PHE A 81 2.16 -0.22 -14.54
CA PHE A 81 3.29 0.48 -15.16
C PHE A 81 4.05 1.38 -14.18
N ALA A 82 5.20 1.88 -14.63
CA ALA A 82 6.04 2.82 -13.89
C ALA A 82 6.44 4.00 -14.79
N VAL A 83 6.62 5.16 -14.19
CA VAL A 83 7.08 6.38 -14.87
C VAL A 83 8.52 6.68 -14.51
N LYS A 84 9.27 7.22 -15.46
CA LYS A 84 10.67 7.59 -15.25
C LYS A 84 10.77 8.92 -14.50
N SER A 85 11.75 9.03 -13.61
CA SER A 85 12.14 10.29 -12.97
C SER A 85 12.53 11.35 -14.00
N ARG A 86 12.17 12.61 -13.71
CA ARG A 86 12.59 13.78 -14.47
C ARG A 86 14.10 14.00 -14.44
N GLU A 87 14.74 13.67 -13.31
CA GLU A 87 16.12 14.08 -13.01
C GLU A 87 17.11 12.91 -12.97
N SER A 88 16.63 11.67 -13.02
CA SER A 88 17.48 10.49 -12.86
C SER A 88 17.00 9.31 -13.72
N SER A 89 17.71 8.18 -13.63
CA SER A 89 17.30 6.92 -14.22
C SER A 89 16.32 6.13 -13.34
N ALA A 90 15.88 6.68 -12.21
CA ALA A 90 14.91 6.01 -11.33
C ALA A 90 13.56 5.85 -12.03
N GLN A 91 12.83 4.81 -11.64
CA GLN A 91 11.45 4.56 -12.07
C GLN A 91 10.56 4.46 -10.84
N PHE A 92 9.34 4.99 -10.99
CA PHE A 92 8.35 5.07 -9.93
C PHE A 92 7.12 4.29 -10.37
N MET A 93 6.81 3.21 -9.68
CA MET A 93 5.56 2.48 -9.90
C MET A 93 4.38 3.41 -9.63
N VAL A 94 3.40 3.40 -10.53
CA VAL A 94 2.21 4.24 -10.42
C VAL A 94 1.12 3.47 -9.68
N LEU A 95 0.58 4.10 -8.65
CA LEU A 95 -0.52 3.59 -7.85
C LEU A 95 -1.78 4.42 -8.10
N GLY A 96 -2.94 3.78 -8.15
CA GLY A 96 -4.20 4.49 -8.20
C GLY A 96 -5.33 3.74 -7.50
N PRO A 97 -6.51 4.38 -7.34
CA PRO A 97 -7.65 3.75 -6.71
C PRO A 97 -8.05 2.49 -7.49
N GLY A 98 -8.19 1.36 -6.79
CA GLY A 98 -8.68 0.13 -7.41
C GLY A 98 -10.10 0.34 -7.95
N GLU A 99 -10.43 -0.34 -9.05
CA GLU A 99 -11.68 -0.13 -9.80
C GLU A 99 -12.95 -0.26 -8.94
N HIS A 100 -12.91 -1.17 -7.97
CA HIS A 100 -14.04 -1.47 -7.09
C HIS A 100 -14.18 -0.53 -5.88
N PHE A 101 -13.24 0.40 -5.69
CA PHE A 101 -13.25 1.32 -4.54
C PHE A 101 -13.71 2.70 -4.98
N THR A 102 -14.91 3.06 -4.55
CA THR A 102 -15.60 4.31 -4.93
C THR A 102 -15.57 5.38 -3.84
N ALA A 103 -14.95 5.11 -2.70
CA ALA A 103 -14.77 6.13 -1.67
C ALA A 103 -14.02 7.34 -2.24
N GLU A 104 -14.41 8.53 -1.83
CA GLU A 104 -13.70 9.75 -2.21
C GLU A 104 -12.39 9.82 -1.42
N CYS A 105 -11.28 10.10 -2.12
CA CYS A 105 -10.00 10.40 -1.51
C CYS A 105 -9.67 11.83 -1.87
N SER A 106 -9.80 12.74 -0.89
CA SER A 106 -9.52 14.15 -1.10
C SER A 106 -8.02 14.42 -1.23
N ARG A 107 -7.67 15.62 -1.67
CA ARG A 107 -6.28 16.10 -1.66
C ARG A 107 -5.65 16.02 -0.27
N ASP A 108 -6.39 16.40 0.78
CA ASP A 108 -5.88 16.39 2.15
C ASP A 108 -5.59 14.96 2.63
N ASP A 109 -6.42 13.98 2.24
CA ASP A 109 -6.19 12.56 2.52
C ASP A 109 -4.90 12.07 1.84
N MET A 110 -4.70 12.44 0.56
CA MET A 110 -3.49 12.11 -0.19
C MET A 110 -2.23 12.71 0.48
N VAL A 111 -2.30 13.99 0.86
CA VAL A 111 -1.18 14.69 1.53
C VAL A 111 -0.88 14.06 2.89
N GLU A 112 -1.91 13.73 3.67
CA GLU A 112 -1.72 13.05 4.94
C GLU A 112 -1.08 11.67 4.74
N TRP A 113 -1.53 10.93 3.73
CA TRP A 113 -0.97 9.63 3.39
C TRP A 113 0.51 9.74 3.02
N ALA A 114 0.86 10.69 2.16
CA ALA A 114 2.24 10.98 1.80
C ALA A 114 3.11 11.25 3.03
N ARG A 115 2.62 12.08 3.96
CA ARG A 115 3.32 12.38 5.21
C ARG A 115 3.58 11.12 6.06
N ARG A 116 2.61 10.21 6.16
CA ARG A 116 2.78 8.94 6.92
C ARG A 116 3.85 8.03 6.29
N TRP A 117 4.04 8.17 4.99
CA TRP A 117 5.01 7.42 4.19
C TRP A 117 6.31 8.20 3.91
N ASN A 118 6.61 9.25 4.69
CA ASN A 118 7.78 10.11 4.50
C ASN A 118 7.95 10.65 3.06
N GLY A 119 6.83 10.85 2.38
CA GLY A 119 6.75 11.42 1.06
C GLY A 119 6.19 12.83 1.05
N TYR A 120 5.74 13.28 -0.12
CA TYR A 120 5.32 14.66 -0.33
C TYR A 120 4.28 14.79 -1.44
N GLU A 121 3.59 15.92 -1.45
CA GLU A 121 2.66 16.29 -2.49
C GLU A 121 3.38 16.80 -3.74
N VAL A 122 3.01 16.28 -4.90
CA VAL A 122 3.57 16.69 -6.19
C VAL A 122 2.72 17.81 -6.77
N THR A 123 3.36 18.95 -7.03
CA THR A 123 2.68 20.18 -7.48
C THR A 123 3.45 20.88 -8.61
N GLY A 124 2.82 21.86 -9.26
CA GLY A 124 3.44 22.68 -10.32
C GLY A 124 3.95 21.86 -11.52
N ASP A 125 5.06 22.30 -12.11
CA ASP A 125 5.68 21.67 -13.29
C ASP A 125 6.02 20.19 -13.09
N GLU A 126 6.32 19.77 -11.85
CA GLU A 126 6.58 18.37 -11.54
C GLU A 126 5.32 17.52 -11.71
N LYS A 127 4.18 18.03 -11.22
CA LYS A 127 2.87 17.40 -11.39
C LYS A 127 2.52 17.28 -12.87
N GLU A 128 2.71 18.36 -13.64
CA GLU A 128 2.43 18.37 -15.07
C GLU A 128 3.26 17.32 -15.83
N TYR A 129 4.56 17.21 -15.50
CA TYR A 129 5.44 16.22 -16.08
C TYR A 129 4.96 14.78 -15.84
N TYR A 130 4.68 14.42 -14.59
CA TYR A 130 4.27 13.04 -14.29
C TYR A 130 2.86 12.73 -14.78
N MET A 131 1.92 13.68 -14.71
CA MET A 131 0.59 13.49 -15.29
C MET A 131 0.65 13.23 -16.79
N ALA A 132 1.55 13.92 -17.52
CA ALA A 132 1.73 13.66 -18.95
C ALA A 132 2.23 12.23 -19.22
N LEU A 133 3.19 11.73 -18.43
CA LEU A 133 3.68 10.36 -18.56
C LEU A 133 2.62 9.31 -18.19
N ILE A 134 1.85 9.55 -17.12
CA ILE A 134 0.76 8.66 -16.69
C ILE A 134 -0.30 8.57 -17.78
N ARG A 135 -0.76 9.71 -18.31
CA ARG A 135 -1.76 9.74 -19.38
C ARG A 135 -1.23 9.07 -20.65
N ALA A 136 0.01 9.32 -21.03
CA ALA A 136 0.61 8.66 -22.19
C ALA A 136 0.70 7.13 -22.01
N ALA A 137 0.95 6.65 -20.79
CA ALA A 137 0.95 5.23 -20.48
C ALA A 137 -0.47 4.63 -20.51
N GLU A 138 -1.47 5.32 -19.94
CA GLU A 138 -2.87 4.90 -19.94
C GLU A 138 -3.50 4.95 -21.35
N GLU A 139 -3.11 5.90 -22.19
CA GLU A 139 -3.53 5.99 -23.61
C GLU A 139 -2.78 4.98 -24.49
N GLY A 140 -1.59 4.56 -24.07
CA GLY A 140 -0.70 3.61 -24.74
C GLY A 140 -0.92 2.16 -24.36
N ASP A 141 -2.01 1.83 -23.66
CA ASP A 141 -2.46 0.48 -23.25
C ASP A 141 -2.89 -0.37 -24.47
N GLY A 142 -1.95 -0.53 -25.41
CA GLY A 142 -2.02 -1.29 -26.65
C GLY A 142 -0.70 -2.00 -27.00
N GLU A 143 0.34 -1.92 -26.17
CA GLU A 143 1.51 -2.82 -26.25
C GLU A 143 1.86 -3.34 -24.85
N GLU A 144 1.29 -4.51 -24.53
CA GLU A 144 1.74 -5.38 -23.44
C GLU A 144 3.22 -5.73 -23.62
N VAL A 145 3.98 -5.71 -22.53
CA VAL A 145 5.35 -6.26 -22.46
C VAL A 145 5.32 -7.67 -21.89
#